data_AF-A0A2E9VFR6-F1
#
_entry.id   AF-A0A2E9VFR6-F1
#
_cell.length_a   1.000
_cell.length_b   1.000
_cell.length_c   1.000
_cell.angle_alpha   90.00
_cell.angle_beta   90.00
_cell.angle_gamma   90.00
#
_symmetry.space_group_name_H-M   'P 1'
#
loop_
_entity.id
_entity.type
_entity.pdbx_description
1 polymer ?
#
loop_
_entity_poly.entity_id
_entity_poly.type
_entity_poly.pdbx_seq_one_letter_code
_entity_poly.pdbx_strand_id
1 'polypeptide(L)'
;MEDKNILNEGNLKKAFSYLIEKEPLFKAVLEEKNYEIKLFNKRKGFEGLVSLIVDQQLSVASAKAIFNRMKELVKPFTAEKFIKVSETKLKGAGLSSQKINYCKGIANQIIVGDLNLKSLEKKKDS
;
A
#
# COMPACT_ATOMS: atom_id res chain seq x y z
N MET A 1 -10.46 -14.77 21.37
CA MET A 1 -10.46 -14.55 19.92
C MET A 1 -11.37 -13.38 19.66
N GLU A 2 -10.83 -12.20 19.37
CA GLU A 2 -11.64 -11.07 18.93
C GLU A 2 -11.08 -10.57 17.61
N ASP A 3 -11.85 -10.75 16.53
CA ASP A 3 -11.67 -10.14 15.21
C ASP A 3 -11.96 -8.62 15.27
N LYS A 4 -11.29 -7.91 16.20
CA LYS A 4 -11.38 -6.46 16.28
C LYS A 4 -10.24 -5.85 15.49
N ASN A 5 -10.59 -5.08 14.44
CA ASN A 5 -9.77 -4.07 13.73
C ASN A 5 -9.43 -4.29 12.25
N ILE A 6 -10.18 -5.11 11.49
CA ILE A 6 -10.16 -4.96 10.02
C ILE A 6 -11.29 -4.01 9.61
N LEU A 7 -10.91 -2.82 9.15
CA LEU A 7 -11.84 -1.84 8.59
C LEU A 7 -12.57 -2.45 7.38
N ASN A 8 -13.89 -2.33 7.34
CA ASN A 8 -14.78 -2.77 6.27
C ASN A 8 -15.92 -1.75 6.11
N GLU A 9 -16.71 -1.85 5.04
CA GLU A 9 -17.77 -0.86 4.79
C GLU A 9 -18.77 -0.71 5.95
N GLY A 10 -19.09 -1.81 6.62
CA GLY A 10 -20.04 -1.82 7.74
C GLY A 10 -19.50 -1.13 8.99
N ASN A 11 -18.25 -1.37 9.37
CA ASN A 11 -17.64 -0.72 10.53
C ASN A 11 -17.09 0.69 10.21
N LEU A 12 -16.82 1.00 8.94
CA LEU A 12 -16.41 2.33 8.48
C LEU A 12 -17.49 3.36 8.76
N LYS A 13 -18.74 3.07 8.36
CA LYS A 13 -19.89 3.96 8.61
C LYS A 13 -20.06 4.22 10.11
N LYS A 14 -20.02 3.16 10.93
CA LYS A 14 -20.14 3.26 12.39
C LYS A 14 -19.01 4.10 13.01
N ALA A 15 -17.76 3.87 12.59
CA ALA A 15 -16.62 4.64 13.06
C ALA A 15 -16.76 6.13 12.70
N PHE A 16 -17.23 6.46 11.50
CA PHE A 16 -17.44 7.85 11.11
C PHE A 16 -18.63 8.52 11.79
N SER A 17 -19.74 7.82 12.01
CA SER A 17 -20.84 8.35 12.84
C SER A 17 -20.33 8.74 14.22
N TYR A 18 -19.53 7.87 14.84
CA TYR A 18 -18.91 8.16 16.13
C TYR A 18 -17.96 9.39 16.08
N LEU A 19 -17.14 9.52 15.03
CA LEU A 19 -16.22 10.65 14.90
C LEU A 19 -16.96 11.99 14.70
N ILE A 20 -18.04 12.00 13.92
CA ILE A 20 -18.87 13.19 13.68
C ILE A 20 -19.60 13.64 14.95
N GLU A 21 -20.06 12.70 15.78
CA GLU A 21 -20.65 13.02 17.09
C GLU A 21 -19.63 13.65 18.04
N LYS A 22 -18.36 13.27 17.94
CA LYS A 22 -17.28 13.80 18.80
C LYS A 22 -16.68 15.10 18.30
N GLU A 23 -16.57 15.27 16.98
CA GLU A 23 -15.98 16.46 16.34
C GLU A 23 -16.88 16.94 15.19
N PRO A 24 -17.75 17.94 15.45
CA PRO A 24 -18.67 18.47 14.45
C PRO A 24 -18.00 19.06 13.20
N LEU A 25 -16.74 19.50 13.27
CA LEU A 25 -16.01 20.01 12.10
C LEU A 25 -15.84 18.95 11.00
N PHE A 26 -15.74 17.66 11.36
CA PHE A 26 -15.69 16.60 10.35
C PHE A 26 -16.97 16.52 9.53
N LYS A 27 -18.13 16.78 10.14
CA LYS A 27 -19.41 16.82 9.42
C LYS A 27 -19.44 17.96 8.41
N ALA A 28 -19.05 19.15 8.85
CA ALA A 28 -19.05 20.35 8.00
C ALA A 28 -18.20 20.14 6.73
N VAL A 29 -17.01 19.55 6.87
CA VAL A 29 -16.11 19.27 5.73
C VAL A 29 -16.74 18.30 4.73
N LEU A 30 -17.41 17.23 5.19
CA LEU A 30 -18.02 16.24 4.30
C LEU A 30 -19.22 16.82 3.54
N GLU A 31 -20.05 17.61 4.22
CA GLU A 31 -21.20 18.29 3.62
C GLU A 31 -20.74 19.34 2.59
N GLU A 32 -19.74 20.16 2.92
CA GLU A 32 -19.18 21.16 2.01
C GLU A 32 -18.60 20.53 0.73
N LYS A 33 -17.88 19.40 0.87
CA LYS A 33 -17.25 18.72 -0.26
C LYS A 33 -18.16 17.72 -0.96
N ASN A 34 -19.39 17.50 -0.48
CA ASN A 34 -20.28 16.43 -0.90
C ASN A 34 -19.54 15.08 -1.01
N TYR A 35 -18.72 14.77 0.00
CA TYR A 35 -17.74 13.68 -0.07
C TYR A 35 -18.23 12.43 0.67
N GLU A 36 -18.30 11.32 -0.06
CA GLU A 36 -18.58 10.00 0.52
C GLU A 36 -17.27 9.29 0.88
N ILE A 37 -17.15 8.87 2.14
CA ILE A 37 -15.96 8.18 2.61
C ILE A 37 -15.98 6.73 2.16
N LYS A 38 -14.95 6.34 1.41
CA LYS A 38 -14.79 5.01 0.85
C LYS A 38 -13.67 4.25 1.53
N LEU A 39 -13.81 2.93 1.59
CA LEU A 39 -12.79 2.06 2.14
C LEU A 39 -11.51 2.17 1.30
N PHE A 40 -10.37 2.38 1.95
CA PHE A 40 -9.08 2.34 1.28
C PHE A 40 -8.71 0.88 0.95
N ASN A 41 -8.81 0.51 -0.32
CA ASN A 41 -8.54 -0.86 -0.77
C ASN A 41 -7.24 -0.92 -1.59
N LYS A 42 -6.11 -1.14 -0.91
CA LYS A 42 -4.85 -1.50 -1.57
C LYS A 42 -4.56 -2.99 -1.35
N ARG A 43 -3.87 -3.59 -2.34
CA ARG A 43 -3.36 -4.96 -2.20
C ARG A 43 -2.49 -5.04 -0.95
N LYS A 44 -2.60 -6.15 -0.24
CA LYS A 44 -1.74 -6.49 0.91
C LYS A 44 -0.40 -7.08 0.44
N GLY A 45 0.53 -7.23 1.37
CA GLY A 45 1.80 -7.91 1.14
C GLY A 45 2.81 -7.11 0.31
N PHE A 46 3.79 -7.81 -0.25
CA PHE A 46 4.91 -7.21 -0.97
C PHE A 46 4.47 -6.37 -2.18
N GLU A 47 3.52 -6.88 -2.99
CA GLU A 47 2.98 -6.14 -4.14
C GLU A 47 2.38 -4.79 -3.71
N GLY A 48 1.63 -4.78 -2.60
CA GLY A 48 1.05 -3.57 -2.02
C GLY A 48 2.08 -2.54 -1.58
N LEU A 49 3.11 -2.99 -0.85
CA LEU A 49 4.21 -2.12 -0.39
C LEU A 49 4.98 -1.52 -1.55
N VAL A 50 5.28 -2.33 -2.57
CA VAL A 50 5.97 -1.83 -3.77
C VAL A 50 5.10 -0.82 -4.53
N SER A 51 3.79 -1.07 -4.65
CA SER A 51 2.86 -0.08 -5.25
C SER A 51 2.89 1.25 -4.49
N LEU A 52 2.90 1.22 -3.14
CA LEU A 52 2.99 2.43 -2.31
C LEU A 52 4.28 3.21 -2.56
N ILE A 53 5.41 2.52 -2.70
CA ILE A 53 6.71 3.15 -3.00
C ILE A 53 6.71 3.74 -4.42
N VAL A 54 6.13 3.03 -5.38
CA VAL A 54 6.03 3.52 -6.76
C VAL A 54 5.17 4.78 -6.84
N ASP A 55 4.07 4.86 -6.10
CA ASP A 55 3.16 6.02 -6.08
C ASP A 55 3.81 7.32 -5.57
N GLN A 56 4.92 7.25 -4.82
CA GLN A 56 5.55 8.42 -4.21
C GLN A 56 5.97 9.46 -5.26
N GLN A 57 5.56 10.71 -5.07
CA GLN A 57 5.92 11.88 -5.89
C GLN A 57 5.55 11.73 -7.38
N LEU A 58 4.53 10.93 -7.71
CA LEU A 58 4.05 10.74 -9.07
C LEU A 58 2.53 10.97 -9.16
N SER A 59 2.06 11.29 -10.36
CA SER A 59 0.63 11.21 -10.65
C SER A 59 0.16 9.75 -10.61
N VAL A 60 -1.14 9.55 -10.34
CA VAL A 60 -1.76 8.22 -10.33
C VAL A 60 -1.56 7.49 -11.66
N ALA A 61 -1.68 8.21 -12.78
CA ALA A 61 -1.51 7.64 -14.12
C ALA A 61 -0.08 7.15 -14.37
N SER A 62 0.93 7.96 -14.00
CA SER A 62 2.34 7.60 -14.17
C SER A 62 2.73 6.42 -13.28
N ALA A 63 2.29 6.43 -12.01
CA ALA A 63 2.55 5.34 -11.08
C ALA A 63 1.93 4.02 -11.57
N LYS A 64 0.68 4.06 -12.06
CA LYS A 64 0.00 2.89 -12.66
C LYS A 64 0.76 2.34 -13.87
N ALA A 65 1.24 3.22 -14.77
CA ALA A 65 1.99 2.81 -15.95
C ALA A 65 3.32 2.12 -15.60
N ILE A 66 4.07 2.69 -14.65
CA ILE A 66 5.32 2.10 -14.13
C ILE A 66 5.04 0.74 -13.50
N PHE A 67 4.04 0.68 -12.63
CA PHE A 67 3.71 -0.55 -11.92
C PHE A 67 3.27 -1.68 -12.86
N ASN A 68 2.48 -1.36 -13.90
CA ASN A 68 2.10 -2.34 -14.91
C ASN A 68 3.32 -2.92 -15.65
N ARG A 69 4.28 -2.08 -16.07
CA ARG A 69 5.52 -2.56 -16.67
C ARG A 69 6.33 -3.45 -15.73
N MET A 70 6.36 -3.13 -14.43
CA MET A 70 6.99 -3.99 -13.43
C MET A 70 6.32 -5.37 -13.31
N LYS A 71 4.98 -5.43 -13.36
CA LYS A 71 4.26 -6.71 -13.33
C LYS A 71 4.57 -7.61 -14.53
N GLU A 72 4.92 -7.01 -15.66
CA GLU A 72 5.40 -7.78 -16.80
C GLU A 72 6.78 -8.40 -16.55
N LEU A 73 7.64 -7.73 -15.77
CA LEU A 73 8.98 -8.21 -15.42
C LEU A 73 8.98 -9.22 -14.25
N VAL A 74 8.00 -9.17 -13.36
CA VAL A 74 7.96 -9.95 -12.11
C VAL A 74 6.70 -10.80 -12.05
N LYS A 75 6.82 -12.09 -12.38
CA LYS A 75 5.71 -13.06 -12.37
C LYS A 75 6.07 -14.36 -11.62
N PRO A 76 5.31 -14.76 -10.60
CA PRO A 76 4.34 -13.94 -9.83
C PRO A 76 5.02 -12.74 -9.15
N PHE A 77 4.24 -11.73 -8.74
CA PHE A 77 4.77 -10.51 -8.12
C PHE A 77 5.17 -10.75 -6.64
N THR A 78 6.32 -11.40 -6.43
CA THR A 78 6.85 -11.75 -5.10
C THR A 78 8.24 -11.17 -4.88
N ALA A 79 8.68 -11.12 -3.62
CA ALA A 79 10.01 -10.63 -3.25
C ALA A 79 11.14 -11.44 -3.93
N GLU A 80 11.00 -12.77 -3.96
CA GLU A 80 11.96 -13.72 -4.53
C GLU A 80 12.09 -13.58 -6.05
N LYS A 81 11.01 -13.20 -6.74
CA LYS A 81 11.04 -12.93 -8.18
C LYS A 81 11.55 -11.52 -8.46
N PHE A 82 11.16 -10.54 -7.63
CA PHE A 82 11.57 -9.16 -7.77
C PHE A 82 13.09 -8.99 -7.64
N ILE A 83 13.70 -9.64 -6.65
CA ILE A 83 15.15 -9.50 -6.40
C ILE A 83 16.02 -10.02 -7.56
N LYS A 84 15.47 -10.93 -8.38
CA LYS A 84 16.14 -11.50 -9.56
C LYS A 84 16.09 -10.59 -10.79
N VAL A 85 15.26 -9.53 -10.76
CA VAL A 85 15.20 -8.57 -11.87
C VAL A 85 16.38 -7.60 -11.77
N SER A 86 17.11 -7.46 -12.88
CA SER A 86 18.25 -6.54 -12.93
C SER A 86 17.81 -5.10 -12.74
N GLU A 87 18.68 -4.29 -12.14
CA GLU A 87 18.42 -2.87 -11.92
C GLU A 87 18.16 -2.13 -13.23
N THR A 88 18.89 -2.49 -14.30
CA THR A 88 18.67 -1.92 -15.64
C THR A 88 17.25 -2.15 -16.14
N LYS A 89 16.67 -3.35 -15.95
CA LYS A 89 15.29 -3.65 -16.34
C LYS A 89 14.29 -2.86 -15.49
N LEU A 90 14.55 -2.70 -14.19
CA LEU A 90 13.69 -1.91 -13.30
C LEU A 90 13.74 -0.41 -13.64
N LYS A 91 14.92 0.14 -13.97
CA LYS A 91 15.05 1.51 -14.49
C LYS A 91 14.30 1.66 -15.82
N GLY A 92 14.42 0.68 -16.71
CA GLY A 92 13.65 0.63 -17.97
C GLY A 92 12.14 0.59 -17.76
N ALA A 93 11.65 0.01 -16.66
CA ALA A 93 10.24 0.08 -16.27
C ALA A 93 9.82 1.46 -15.72
N GLY A 94 10.77 2.34 -15.41
CA GLY A 94 10.54 3.72 -14.97
C GLY A 94 10.73 3.96 -13.47
N LEU A 95 11.38 3.05 -12.73
CA LEU A 95 11.74 3.31 -11.34
C LEU A 95 13.00 4.16 -11.25
N SER A 96 13.03 5.07 -10.28
CA SER A 96 14.27 5.73 -9.86
C SER A 96 15.18 4.77 -9.10
N SER A 97 16.48 5.05 -9.07
CA SER A 97 17.45 4.26 -8.28
C SER A 97 17.06 4.19 -6.80
N GLN A 98 16.55 5.28 -6.23
CA GLN A 98 16.07 5.32 -4.84
C GLN A 98 14.95 4.31 -4.59
N LYS A 99 13.93 4.28 -5.45
CA LYS A 99 12.79 3.35 -5.33
C LYS A 99 13.24 1.91 -5.52
N ILE A 100 14.20 1.67 -6.43
CA ILE A 100 14.78 0.33 -6.60
C ILE A 100 15.48 -0.12 -5.32
N ASN A 101 16.30 0.73 -4.71
CA ASN A 101 17.00 0.43 -3.47
C ASN A 101 16.03 0.08 -2.34
N TYR A 102 14.96 0.85 -2.15
CA TYR A 102 13.93 0.57 -1.14
C TYR A 102 13.22 -0.76 -1.38
N CYS A 103 12.74 -0.99 -2.61
CA CYS A 103 12.03 -2.22 -2.95
C CYS A 103 12.93 -3.46 -2.81
N LYS A 104 14.21 -3.37 -3.22
CA LYS A 104 15.19 -4.47 -3.03
C LYS A 104 15.52 -4.70 -1.57
N GLY A 105 15.67 -3.64 -0.77
CA GLY A 105 15.89 -3.74 0.68
C GLY A 105 14.75 -4.47 1.38
N ILE A 106 13.49 -4.08 1.09
CA ILE A 106 12.30 -4.75 1.62
C ILE A 106 12.24 -6.21 1.14
N ALA A 107 12.50 -6.47 -0.15
CA ALA A 107 12.52 -7.83 -0.68
C ALA A 107 13.53 -8.71 0.05
N ASN A 108 14.74 -8.22 0.29
CA ASN A 108 15.78 -8.95 1.01
C ASN A 108 15.36 -9.27 2.46
N GLN A 109 14.79 -8.30 3.18
CA GLN A 109 14.33 -8.51 4.56
C GLN A 109 13.18 -9.54 4.64
N ILE A 110 12.31 -9.60 3.63
CA ILE A 110 11.28 -10.63 3.53
C ILE A 110 11.91 -12.01 3.28
N ILE A 111 12.88 -12.09 2.36
CA ILE A 111 13.53 -13.35 1.96
C ILE A 111 14.35 -13.94 3.12
N VAL A 112 15.09 -13.11 3.85
CA VAL A 112 15.89 -13.54 5.00
C VAL A 112 15.01 -13.87 6.22
N GLY A 113 13.78 -13.34 6.25
CA GLY A 113 12.77 -13.65 7.27
C GLY A 113 12.65 -12.60 8.38
N ASP A 114 13.51 -11.57 8.37
CA ASP A 114 13.48 -10.46 9.33
C ASP A 114 12.19 -9.62 9.21
N LEU A 115 11.58 -9.57 8.02
CA LEU A 115 10.30 -8.91 7.79
C LEU A 115 9.20 -9.91 7.40
N ASN A 116 8.37 -10.31 8.38
CA ASN A 116 7.20 -11.15 8.15
C ASN A 116 5.91 -10.32 8.07
N LEU A 117 5.49 -9.99 6.83
CA LEU A 117 4.28 -9.19 6.56
C LEU A 117 2.99 -9.81 7.09
N LYS A 118 2.87 -11.14 7.15
CA LYS A 118 1.67 -11.81 7.68
C LYS A 118 1.54 -11.61 9.18
N SER A 119 2.67 -11.63 9.90
CA SER A 119 2.70 -11.40 11.34
C SER A 119 2.46 -9.93 11.69
N LEU A 120 2.85 -9.02 10.79
CA LEU A 120 2.73 -7.58 11.00
C LEU A 120 1.27 -7.14 11.17
N GLU A 121 0.33 -7.76 10.46
CA GLU A 121 -1.11 -7.47 10.57
C GLU A 121 -1.68 -7.66 11.99
N LYS A 122 -0.96 -8.39 12.86
CA LYS A 122 -1.38 -8.70 14.24
C LYS A 122 -0.60 -7.91 15.27
N LYS A 123 0.39 -7.13 14.87
CA LYS A 123 1.19 -6.30 15.77
C LYS A 123 0.45 -4.98 16.00
N LYS A 124 0.60 -4.42 17.20
CA LYS A 124 0.12 -3.08 17.50
C LYS A 124 1.09 -2.06 16.88
N ASP A 125 0.54 -0.98 16.37
CA ASP A 125 1.30 0.24 16.07
C ASP A 125 1.67 0.84 17.43
N SER A 126 2.92 0.65 17.85
CA SER A 126 3.46 1.13 19.15
C SER A 126 3.80 2.60 19.11
#